data_AF-A0A8T0JWA6-F1
#
_entry.id   AF-A0A8T0JWA6-F1
#
_cell.length_a   1.000
_cell.length_b   1.000
_cell.length_c   1.000
_cell.angle_alpha   90.00
_cell.angle_beta   90.00
_cell.angle_gamma   90.00
#
_symmetry.space_group_name_H-M   'P 1'
#
loop_
_entity.id
_entity.type
_entity.pdbx_description
1 polymer ?
#
loop_
_entity_poly.entity_id
_entity_poly.type
_entity_poly.pdbx_seq_one_letter_code
_entity_poly.pdbx_strand_id
1 'polypeptide(L)'
;MDEGKRVFDIMKYEYKLEPWPEHYACMVDLLSRSNSLEEAHSFVRNMPIKPTSEVWCALLSASLIHSNKELRELAAKKLLQSDTENSGKYVLISNIFAADGRWNDVEEVRLRMKGNGTKKTPGCSWIEVENKIHTFMARDKSHPKSDDICLKLAQFTELLETEGYRAQTKFVFHNVSGEEKMQILYRHSERLALGFGLLVTPNGSTIRITKNLRICDDCHTFFKIASKVSQRTLVVRDANRFHHFERGICSCGDFW
;
A
#
# COMPACT_ATOMS: atom_id res chain seq x y z
N MET A 1 7.85 -13.74 -15.27
CA MET A 1 9.20 -13.77 -14.67
C MET A 1 10.24 -13.90 -15.77
N ASP A 2 10.13 -14.94 -16.62
CA ASP A 2 11.08 -15.19 -17.71
C ASP A 2 11.22 -14.03 -18.70
N GLU A 3 10.11 -13.38 -19.05
CA GLU A 3 10.15 -12.20 -19.94
C GLU A 3 10.91 -11.02 -19.31
N GLY A 4 10.73 -10.77 -18.01
CA GLY A 4 11.44 -9.69 -17.31
C GLY A 4 12.95 -9.94 -17.22
N LYS A 5 13.36 -11.17 -16.88
CA LYS A 5 14.76 -11.61 -16.92
C LYS A 5 15.34 -11.44 -18.33
N ARG A 6 14.61 -11.92 -19.33
CA ARG A 6 14.99 -11.82 -20.74
C ARG A 6 15.18 -10.36 -21.18
N VAL A 7 14.26 -9.46 -20.85
CA VAL A 7 14.38 -8.03 -21.21
C VAL A 7 15.61 -7.40 -20.54
N PHE A 8 15.87 -7.73 -19.27
CA PHE A 8 17.07 -7.26 -18.57
C PHE A 8 18.37 -7.78 -19.21
N ASP A 9 18.39 -9.05 -19.61
CA ASP A 9 19.53 -9.67 -20.27
C ASP A 9 19.75 -9.10 -21.68
N ILE A 10 18.67 -8.90 -22.46
CA ILE A 10 18.71 -8.25 -23.77
C ILE A 10 19.33 -6.85 -23.66
N MET A 11 18.87 -6.05 -22.69
CA MET A 11 19.41 -4.71 -22.43
C MET A 11 20.92 -4.75 -22.20
N LYS A 12 21.40 -5.67 -21.36
CA LYS A 12 22.82 -5.75 -20.97
C LYS A 12 23.70 -6.39 -22.03
N TYR A 13 23.28 -7.51 -22.63
CA TYR A 13 24.13 -8.35 -23.46
C TYR A 13 23.95 -8.11 -24.96
N GLU A 14 22.74 -7.78 -25.42
CA GLU A 14 22.49 -7.49 -26.84
C GLU A 14 22.68 -6.01 -27.15
N TYR A 15 21.97 -5.13 -26.43
CA TYR A 15 22.03 -3.68 -26.67
C TYR A 15 23.21 -2.99 -25.96
N LYS A 16 23.94 -3.71 -25.10
CA LYS A 16 25.10 -3.20 -24.34
C LYS A 16 24.77 -1.96 -23.50
N LEU A 17 23.53 -1.86 -23.03
CA LEU A 17 23.09 -0.78 -22.15
C LEU A 17 23.42 -1.14 -20.70
N GLU A 18 23.97 -0.17 -19.98
CA GLU A 18 24.21 -0.32 -18.54
C GLU A 18 22.89 -0.18 -17.77
N PRO A 19 22.47 -1.19 -16.98
CA PRO A 19 21.28 -1.08 -16.17
C PRO A 19 21.42 0.04 -15.13
N TRP A 20 20.46 0.95 -15.09
CA TRP A 20 20.32 1.90 -13.97
C TRP A 20 19.88 1.21 -12.66
N PRO A 21 20.12 1.84 -11.49
CA PRO A 21 19.70 1.32 -10.19
C PRO A 21 18.25 0.83 -10.12
N GLU A 22 17.33 1.54 -10.78
CA GLU A 22 15.91 1.23 -10.85
C GLU A 22 15.66 -0.12 -11.53
N HIS A 23 16.41 -0.45 -12.57
CA HIS A 23 16.30 -1.75 -13.25
C HIS A 23 16.69 -2.89 -12.32
N TYR A 24 17.73 -2.71 -11.49
CA TYR A 24 18.09 -3.71 -10.48
C TYR A 24 17.02 -3.86 -9.41
N ALA A 25 16.41 -2.75 -8.96
CA ALA A 25 15.29 -2.81 -8.02
C ALA A 25 14.09 -3.56 -8.62
N CYS A 26 13.78 -3.34 -9.90
CA CYS A 26 12.76 -4.10 -10.63
C CYS A 26 13.09 -5.59 -10.72
N MET A 27 14.35 -5.97 -10.93
CA MET A 27 14.76 -7.38 -10.93
C MET A 27 14.58 -8.03 -9.56
N VAL A 28 14.90 -7.33 -8.47
CA VAL A 28 14.67 -7.84 -7.11
C VAL A 28 13.18 -8.01 -6.83
N ASP A 29 12.33 -7.03 -7.19
CA ASP A 29 10.87 -7.14 -7.09
C ASP A 29 10.32 -8.32 -7.92
N LEU A 30 10.84 -8.51 -9.14
CA LEU A 30 10.46 -9.63 -10.00
C LEU A 30 10.79 -10.99 -9.39
N LEU A 31 12.03 -11.17 -8.91
CA LEU A 31 12.53 -12.41 -8.29
C LEU A 31 11.81 -12.74 -6.98
N SER A 32 11.49 -11.71 -6.20
CA SER A 32 10.79 -11.90 -4.94
C SER A 32 9.34 -12.33 -5.11
N ARG A 33 8.66 -11.83 -6.16
CA ARG A 33 7.29 -12.26 -6.50
C ARG A 33 7.23 -13.67 -7.07
N SER A 34 8.33 -14.23 -7.59
CA SER A 34 8.39 -15.61 -8.07
C SER A 34 8.77 -16.65 -7.00
N ASN A 35 8.66 -16.28 -5.71
CA ASN A 35 9.03 -17.15 -4.59
C ASN A 35 10.52 -17.56 -4.60
N SER A 36 11.39 -16.69 -5.10
CA SER A 36 12.84 -16.92 -5.26
C SER A 36 13.64 -15.91 -4.43
N LEU A 37 13.42 -15.86 -3.11
CA LEU A 37 14.07 -14.88 -2.23
C LEU A 37 15.60 -15.03 -2.20
N GLU A 38 16.09 -16.26 -2.23
CA GLU A 38 17.50 -16.60 -2.25
C GLU A 38 18.15 -16.10 -3.56
N GLU A 39 17.44 -16.24 -4.69
CA GLU A 39 17.87 -15.72 -5.98
C GLU A 39 17.90 -14.18 -5.94
N ALA A 40 16.88 -13.55 -5.36
CA ALA A 40 16.83 -12.10 -5.18
C ALA A 40 18.00 -11.59 -4.32
N HIS A 41 18.31 -12.27 -3.21
CA HIS A 41 19.43 -11.92 -2.35
C HIS A 41 20.79 -12.14 -3.05
N SER A 42 20.95 -13.25 -3.75
CA SER A 42 22.14 -13.54 -4.56
C SER A 42 22.34 -12.48 -5.64
N PHE A 43 21.26 -12.08 -6.32
CA PHE A 43 21.27 -11.01 -7.32
C PHE A 43 21.79 -9.70 -6.71
N VAL A 44 21.26 -9.27 -5.56
CA VAL A 44 21.72 -8.05 -4.86
C VAL A 44 23.20 -8.12 -4.49
N ARG A 45 23.69 -9.29 -4.04
CA ARG A 45 25.10 -9.48 -3.68
C ARG A 45 26.05 -9.43 -4.89
N ASN A 46 25.57 -9.85 -6.06
CA ASN A 46 26.36 -9.94 -7.28
C ASN A 46 26.17 -8.73 -8.21
N MET A 47 25.47 -7.68 -7.77
CA MET A 47 25.32 -6.45 -8.54
C MET A 47 26.70 -5.80 -8.78
N PRO A 48 26.96 -5.29 -9.99
CA PRO A 48 28.22 -4.61 -10.30
C PRO A 48 28.29 -3.20 -9.68
N ILE A 49 27.18 -2.72 -9.10
CA ILE A 49 27.07 -1.43 -8.44
C ILE A 49 26.68 -1.62 -6.97
N LYS A 50 27.03 -0.65 -6.13
CA LYS A 50 26.57 -0.63 -4.73
C LYS A 50 25.03 -0.59 -4.70
N PRO A 51 24.36 -1.52 -3.98
CA PRO A 51 22.91 -1.51 -3.90
C PRO A 51 22.39 -0.20 -3.31
N THR A 52 21.47 0.44 -4.03
CA THR A 52 20.81 1.67 -3.58
C THR A 52 19.73 1.36 -2.55
N SER A 53 19.18 2.41 -1.93
CA SER A 53 18.08 2.23 -0.99
C SER A 53 16.84 1.61 -1.65
N GLU A 54 16.59 1.86 -2.93
CA GLU A 54 15.47 1.26 -3.68
C GLU A 54 15.63 -0.26 -3.76
N VAL A 55 16.84 -0.74 -4.02
CA VAL A 55 17.18 -2.17 -4.03
C VAL A 55 16.99 -2.80 -2.65
N TRP A 56 17.47 -2.13 -1.60
CA TRP A 56 17.26 -2.60 -0.22
C TRP A 56 15.78 -2.58 0.18
N CYS A 57 15.00 -1.58 -0.27
CA CYS A 57 13.54 -1.55 -0.06
C CYS A 57 12.83 -2.71 -0.77
N ALA A 58 13.24 -3.05 -2.00
CA ALA A 58 12.70 -4.18 -2.73
C ALA A 58 13.01 -5.51 -2.01
N LEU A 59 14.25 -5.72 -1.59
CA LEU A 59 14.67 -6.92 -0.85
C LEU A 59 13.99 -7.00 0.54
N LEU A 60 13.80 -5.86 1.19
CA LEU A 60 13.10 -5.77 2.46
C LEU A 60 11.62 -6.13 2.31
N SER A 61 10.95 -5.62 1.27
CA SER A 61 9.56 -5.98 0.95
C SER A 61 9.42 -7.46 0.63
N ALA A 62 10.37 -8.02 -0.12
CA ALA A 62 10.46 -9.46 -0.39
C ALA A 62 10.55 -10.30 0.90
N SER A 63 11.42 -9.90 1.82
CA SER A 63 11.63 -10.63 3.08
C SER A 63 10.39 -10.64 4.00
N LEU A 64 9.47 -9.68 3.85
CA LEU A 64 8.18 -9.70 4.53
C LEU A 64 7.28 -10.80 3.97
N ILE A 65 7.15 -10.87 2.64
CA ILE A 65 6.31 -11.84 1.95
C ILE A 65 6.75 -13.27 2.32
N HIS A 66 8.06 -13.49 2.36
CA HIS A 66 8.67 -14.80 2.61
C HIS A 66 8.96 -15.08 4.08
N SER A 67 8.56 -14.19 5.00
CA SER A 67 8.81 -14.34 6.44
C SER A 67 10.28 -14.59 6.84
N ASN A 68 11.24 -14.13 6.03
CA ASN A 68 12.67 -14.30 6.30
C ASN A 68 13.19 -13.16 7.18
N LYS A 69 13.37 -13.45 8.47
CA LYS A 69 13.76 -12.45 9.48
C LYS A 69 15.19 -11.92 9.27
N GLU A 70 16.14 -12.76 8.90
CA GLU A 70 17.56 -12.38 8.77
C GLU A 70 17.76 -11.36 7.64
N LEU A 71 17.17 -11.62 6.46
CA LEU A 71 17.26 -10.70 5.32
C LEU A 71 16.52 -9.39 5.59
N ARG A 72 15.43 -9.47 6.34
CA ARG A 72 14.68 -8.28 6.78
C ARG A 72 15.53 -7.38 7.68
N GLU A 73 16.20 -7.96 8.67
CA GLU A 73 17.08 -7.21 9.58
C GLU A 73 18.27 -6.61 8.83
N LEU A 74 18.89 -7.38 7.93
CA LEU A 74 19.97 -6.91 7.07
C LEU A 74 19.52 -5.70 6.24
N ALA A 75 18.41 -5.81 5.51
CA ALA A 75 17.94 -4.77 4.62
C ALA A 75 17.47 -3.52 5.40
N ALA A 76 16.78 -3.69 6.53
CA ALA A 76 16.39 -2.59 7.41
C ALA A 76 17.62 -1.83 7.95
N LYS A 77 18.66 -2.54 8.40
CA LYS A 77 19.91 -1.92 8.86
C LYS A 77 20.61 -1.15 7.74
N LYS A 78 20.66 -1.70 6.53
CA LYS A 78 21.26 -1.03 5.37
C LYS A 78 20.50 0.25 5.00
N LEU A 79 19.17 0.23 5.08
CA LEU A 79 18.36 1.44 4.83
C LEU A 79 18.55 2.51 5.91
N LEU A 80 18.65 2.12 7.18
CA LEU A 80 18.91 3.06 8.28
C LEU A 80 20.30 3.70 8.23
N GLN A 81 21.26 3.04 7.58
CA GLN A 81 22.60 3.56 7.32
C GLN A 81 22.68 4.41 6.05
N SER A 82 21.67 4.38 5.19
CA SER A 82 21.62 5.27 4.03
C SER A 82 21.05 6.62 4.43
N ASP A 83 21.74 7.71 4.08
CA ASP A 83 21.27 9.09 4.25
C ASP A 83 20.12 9.36 3.28
N THR A 84 18.94 8.82 3.57
CA THR A 84 17.74 9.07 2.75
C THR A 84 16.85 10.08 3.42
N GLU A 85 16.54 11.17 2.74
CA GLU A 85 15.48 12.11 3.14
C GLU A 85 14.07 11.63 2.73
N ASN A 86 13.97 10.42 2.18
CA ASN A 86 12.73 9.89 1.64
C ASN A 86 11.82 9.35 2.75
N SER A 87 10.72 10.08 3.02
CA SER A 87 9.73 9.71 4.03
C SER A 87 9.10 8.33 3.82
N GLY A 88 8.94 7.88 2.56
CA GLY A 88 8.39 6.57 2.24
C GLY A 88 9.29 5.42 2.72
N LYS A 89 10.61 5.59 2.66
CA LYS A 89 11.58 4.58 3.10
C LYS A 89 11.54 4.40 4.61
N TYR A 90 11.51 5.50 5.37
CA TYR A 90 11.35 5.44 6.83
C TYR A 90 10.02 4.81 7.23
N VAL A 91 8.93 5.12 6.52
CA VAL A 91 7.63 4.50 6.78
C VAL A 91 7.69 2.99 6.54
N LEU A 92 8.35 2.53 5.47
CA LEU A 92 8.52 1.09 5.22
C LEU A 92 9.28 0.40 6.37
N ILE A 93 10.43 0.95 6.78
CA ILE A 93 11.22 0.40 7.90
C ILE A 93 10.40 0.38 9.20
N SER A 94 9.71 1.48 9.49
CA SER A 94 8.86 1.62 10.67
C SER A 94 7.73 0.59 10.69
N ASN A 95 7.04 0.40 9.56
CA ASN A 95 5.98 -0.59 9.44
C ASN A 95 6.49 -2.02 9.70
N ILE A 96 7.73 -2.29 9.32
CA ILE A 96 8.35 -3.61 9.48
C ILE A 96 8.69 -3.88 10.93
N PHE A 97 9.32 -2.92 11.61
CA PHE A 97 9.53 -3.05 13.04
C PHE A 97 8.21 -3.17 13.80
N ALA A 98 7.16 -2.45 13.38
CA ALA A 98 5.84 -2.59 13.96
C ALA A 98 5.23 -4.00 13.73
N ALA A 99 5.43 -4.59 12.54
CA ALA A 99 4.97 -5.94 12.24
C ALA A 99 5.64 -6.99 13.15
N ASP A 100 6.90 -6.76 13.52
CA ASP A 100 7.68 -7.62 14.43
C ASP A 100 7.49 -7.27 15.92
N GLY A 101 6.58 -6.34 16.25
CA GLY A 101 6.35 -5.89 17.63
C GLY A 101 7.49 -5.08 18.24
N ARG A 102 8.45 -4.64 17.43
CA ARG A 102 9.66 -3.90 17.81
C ARG A 102 9.38 -2.41 17.97
N TRP A 103 8.55 -2.04 18.94
CA TRP A 103 8.07 -0.67 19.11
C TRP A 103 9.16 0.36 19.48
N ASN A 104 10.23 -0.08 20.15
CA ASN A 104 11.36 0.80 20.42
C ASN A 104 12.07 1.23 19.14
N ASP A 105 12.28 0.30 18.20
CA ASP A 105 12.88 0.60 16.90
C ASP A 105 11.94 1.46 16.02
N VAL A 106 10.62 1.24 16.12
CA VAL A 106 9.62 2.13 15.50
C VAL A 106 9.79 3.57 15.97
N GLU A 107 10.00 3.76 17.27
CA GLU A 107 10.17 5.09 17.85
C GLU A 107 11.51 5.71 17.47
N GLU A 108 12.60 4.93 17.41
CA GLU A 108 13.89 5.40 16.92
C GLU A 108 13.79 5.91 15.47
N VAL A 109 13.09 5.17 14.60
CA VAL A 109 12.85 5.59 13.22
C VAL A 109 12.10 6.93 13.18
N ARG A 110 11.08 7.11 14.02
CA ARG A 110 10.31 8.37 14.10
C ARG A 110 11.16 9.53 14.60
N LEU A 111 12.02 9.30 15.59
CA LEU A 111 12.95 10.30 16.10
C LEU A 111 13.93 10.75 15.01
N ARG A 112 14.48 9.80 14.23
CA ARG A 112 15.33 10.12 13.07
C ARG A 112 14.58 10.92 12.01
N MET A 113 13.34 10.54 11.67
CA MET A 113 12.51 11.31 10.74
C MET A 113 12.32 12.75 11.22
N LYS A 114 12.03 12.94 12.52
CA LYS A 114 11.85 14.26 13.12
C LYS A 114 13.15 15.08 13.10
N GLY A 115 14.28 14.47 13.42
CA GLY A 115 15.61 15.10 13.38
C GLY A 115 15.98 15.57 11.98
N ASN A 116 15.62 14.80 10.95
CA ASN A 116 15.88 15.12 9.55
C ASN A 116 14.80 16.00 8.90
N GLY A 117 13.84 16.53 9.68
CA GLY A 117 12.72 17.34 9.15
C GLY A 117 11.78 16.58 8.20
N THR A 118 11.92 15.26 8.11
CA THR A 118 11.17 14.41 7.17
C THR A 118 9.74 14.18 7.66
N LYS A 119 8.75 14.63 6.88
CA LYS A 119 7.33 14.43 7.20
C LYS A 119 6.72 13.35 6.30
N LYS A 120 5.89 12.49 6.90
CA LYS A 120 5.08 11.52 6.15
C LYS A 120 3.97 12.25 5.40
N THR A 121 3.82 11.96 4.11
CA THR A 121 2.65 12.39 3.34
C THR A 121 1.39 11.69 3.87
N PRO A 122 0.35 12.44 4.29
CA PRO A 122 -0.90 11.83 4.75
C PRO A 122 -1.63 11.16 3.57
N GLY A 123 -2.34 10.07 3.86
CA GLY A 123 -3.21 9.43 2.88
C GLY A 123 -4.51 10.21 2.71
N CYS A 124 -4.77 10.70 1.51
CA CYS A 124 -5.99 11.40 1.14
C CYS A 124 -6.67 10.69 -0.04
N SER A 125 -8.00 10.70 -0.02
CA SER A 125 -8.82 10.20 -1.12
C SER A 125 -9.85 11.25 -1.49
N TRP A 126 -10.19 11.35 -2.77
CA TRP A 126 -11.20 12.29 -3.24
C TRP A 126 -12.10 11.69 -4.31
N ILE A 127 -13.28 12.27 -4.42
CA ILE A 127 -14.34 11.91 -5.36
C ILE A 127 -14.93 13.21 -5.93
N GLU A 128 -15.28 13.17 -7.21
CA GLU A 128 -15.95 14.27 -7.88
C GLU A 128 -17.44 13.93 -8.02
N VAL A 129 -18.30 14.79 -7.48
CA VAL A 129 -19.76 14.70 -7.59
C VAL A 129 -20.30 16.09 -7.89
N GLU A 130 -21.20 16.21 -8.87
CA GLU A 130 -21.80 17.50 -9.25
C GLU A 130 -20.75 18.61 -9.51
N ASN A 131 -19.67 18.26 -10.22
CA ASN A 131 -18.52 19.14 -10.52
C ASN A 131 -17.80 19.71 -9.28
N LYS A 132 -17.95 19.07 -8.12
CA LYS A 132 -17.25 19.43 -6.89
C LYS A 132 -16.36 18.29 -6.43
N ILE A 133 -15.12 18.64 -6.07
CA ILE A 133 -14.18 17.70 -5.47
C ILE A 133 -14.42 17.64 -3.97
N HIS A 134 -14.67 16.44 -3.46
CA HIS A 134 -14.81 16.13 -2.05
C HIS A 134 -13.60 15.31 -1.60
N THR A 135 -12.79 15.88 -0.71
CA THR A 135 -11.55 15.26 -0.22
C THR A 135 -11.73 14.75 1.20
N PHE A 136 -11.18 13.57 1.46
CA PHE A 136 -11.24 12.88 2.74
C PHE A 136 -9.83 12.52 3.19
N MET A 137 -9.55 12.74 4.47
CA MET A 137 -8.34 12.28 5.13
C MET A 137 -8.73 11.40 6.31
N ALA A 138 -7.90 10.42 6.63
CA ALA A 138 -8.14 9.59 7.80
C ALA A 138 -8.21 10.46 9.05
N ARG A 139 -9.25 10.23 9.87
CA ARG A 139 -9.58 10.99 11.09
C ARG A 139 -10.14 12.39 10.90
N ASP A 140 -10.19 12.92 9.68
CA ASP A 140 -10.77 14.21 9.39
C ASP A 140 -12.31 14.18 9.56
N LYS A 141 -12.86 15.27 10.10
CA LYS A 141 -14.30 15.53 10.26
C LYS A 141 -14.72 16.89 9.67
N SER A 142 -13.85 17.52 8.88
CA SER A 142 -14.09 18.83 8.28
C SER A 142 -15.24 18.84 7.26
N HIS A 143 -15.61 17.68 6.72
CA HIS A 143 -16.67 17.58 5.72
C HIS A 143 -18.06 17.84 6.36
N PRO A 144 -18.92 18.69 5.77
CA PRO A 144 -20.24 19.02 6.34
C PRO A 144 -21.16 17.82 6.58
N LYS A 145 -21.02 16.76 5.78
CA LYS A 145 -21.76 15.49 5.91
C LYS A 145 -20.98 14.39 6.65
N SER A 146 -19.97 14.73 7.45
CA SER A 146 -19.07 13.74 8.07
C SER A 146 -19.82 12.67 8.86
N ASP A 147 -20.83 13.06 9.64
CA ASP A 147 -21.61 12.14 10.46
C ASP A 147 -22.48 11.20 9.60
N ASP A 148 -23.16 11.73 8.58
CA ASP A 148 -23.94 10.92 7.62
C ASP A 148 -23.06 9.91 6.88
N ILE A 149 -21.85 10.32 6.48
CA ILE A 149 -20.88 9.45 5.80
C ILE A 149 -20.44 8.33 6.74
N CYS A 150 -20.14 8.65 8.00
CA CYS A 150 -19.72 7.66 8.98
C CYS A 150 -20.86 6.66 9.27
N LEU A 151 -22.09 7.15 9.42
CA LEU A 151 -23.27 6.31 9.62
C LEU A 151 -23.51 5.38 8.42
N LYS A 152 -23.50 5.94 7.20
CA LYS A 152 -23.67 5.18 5.96
C LYS A 152 -22.61 4.10 5.82
N LEU A 153 -21.36 4.42 6.13
CA LEU A 153 -20.24 3.50 6.05
C LEU A 153 -20.34 2.39 7.12
N ALA A 154 -20.77 2.71 8.34
CA ALA A 154 -20.99 1.71 9.40
C ALA A 154 -22.05 0.68 8.98
N GLN A 155 -23.23 1.16 8.57
CA GLN A 155 -24.32 0.31 8.07
C GLN A 155 -23.88 -0.55 6.89
N PHE A 156 -23.13 0.04 5.95
CA PHE A 156 -22.64 -0.70 4.80
C PHE A 156 -21.59 -1.74 5.22
N THR A 157 -20.71 -1.43 6.16
CA THR A 157 -19.68 -2.37 6.66
C THR A 157 -20.31 -3.59 7.32
N GLU A 158 -21.37 -3.41 8.13
CA GLU A 158 -22.14 -4.53 8.70
C GLU A 158 -22.66 -5.48 7.60
N LEU A 159 -23.19 -4.93 6.50
CA LEU A 159 -23.62 -5.72 5.34
C LEU A 159 -22.46 -6.41 4.60
N LEU A 160 -21.27 -5.81 4.56
CA LEU A 160 -20.11 -6.48 3.98
C LEU A 160 -19.63 -7.64 4.88
N GLU A 161 -19.72 -7.49 6.21
CA GLU A 161 -19.32 -8.51 7.17
C GLU A 161 -20.20 -9.76 7.07
N THR A 162 -21.51 -9.61 6.81
CA THR A 162 -22.40 -10.75 6.53
C THR A 162 -22.05 -11.45 5.22
N GLU A 163 -21.52 -10.72 4.23
CA GLU A 163 -21.04 -11.23 2.94
C GLU A 163 -19.58 -11.73 2.97
N GLY A 164 -18.98 -11.81 4.16
CA GLY A 164 -17.67 -12.45 4.37
C GLY A 164 -16.49 -11.48 4.48
N TYR A 165 -16.71 -10.16 4.50
CA TYR A 165 -15.63 -9.21 4.81
C TYR A 165 -15.17 -9.41 6.26
N ARG A 166 -13.84 -9.40 6.47
CA ARG A 166 -13.21 -9.46 7.79
C ARG A 166 -12.07 -8.45 7.80
N ALA A 167 -12.10 -7.54 8.78
CA ALA A 167 -11.08 -6.52 8.92
C ALA A 167 -9.71 -7.14 9.23
N GLN A 168 -8.69 -6.79 8.44
CA GLN A 168 -7.35 -7.35 8.59
C GLN A 168 -6.45 -6.40 9.39
N THR A 169 -6.55 -6.47 10.73
CA THR A 169 -5.81 -5.60 11.67
C THR A 169 -4.29 -5.71 11.58
N LYS A 170 -3.76 -6.80 10.99
CA LYS A 170 -2.33 -6.99 10.71
C LYS A 170 -1.71 -5.88 9.83
N PHE A 171 -2.53 -5.15 9.09
CA PHE A 171 -2.08 -4.02 8.26
C PHE A 171 -2.09 -2.67 8.99
N VAL A 172 -2.38 -2.66 10.30
CA VAL A 172 -2.35 -1.45 11.13
C VAL A 172 -1.11 -1.45 12.02
N PHE A 173 -0.12 -0.67 11.60
CA PHE A 173 1.19 -0.52 12.27
C PHE A 173 1.18 0.51 13.41
N HIS A 174 0.16 0.47 14.26
CA HIS A 174 0.04 1.31 15.46
C HIS A 174 0.03 0.43 16.71
N ASN A 175 0.72 0.88 17.77
CA ASN A 175 0.73 0.21 19.06
C ASN A 175 -0.53 0.55 19.86
N VAL A 176 -1.67 0.01 19.42
CA VAL A 176 -3.00 0.21 20.00
C VAL A 176 -3.74 -1.12 20.04
N SER A 177 -4.86 -1.18 20.78
CA SER A 177 -5.69 -2.38 20.90
C SER A 177 -6.23 -2.88 19.55
N GLY A 178 -6.65 -4.14 19.49
CA GLY A 178 -7.24 -4.72 18.28
C GLY A 178 -8.48 -3.96 17.81
N GLU A 179 -9.31 -3.54 18.75
CA GLU A 179 -10.51 -2.73 18.55
C GLU A 179 -10.16 -1.36 17.94
N GLU A 180 -9.15 -0.68 18.48
CA GLU A 180 -8.67 0.58 17.93
C GLU A 180 -8.07 0.41 16.52
N LYS A 181 -7.38 -0.71 16.24
CA LYS A 181 -6.91 -1.02 14.89
C LYS A 181 -8.07 -1.17 13.91
N MET A 182 -9.16 -1.85 14.29
CA MET A 182 -10.36 -1.94 13.45
C MET A 182 -10.96 -0.56 13.18
N GLN A 183 -11.06 0.29 14.20
CA GLN A 183 -11.55 1.67 14.04
C GLN A 183 -10.66 2.50 13.10
N ILE A 184 -9.34 2.27 13.10
CA ILE A 184 -8.43 2.92 12.15
C ILE A 184 -8.74 2.49 10.71
N LEU A 185 -8.93 1.18 10.46
CA LEU A 185 -9.28 0.66 9.13
C LEU A 185 -10.59 1.26 8.61
N TYR A 186 -11.60 1.34 9.48
CA TYR A 186 -12.93 1.88 9.13
C TYR A 186 -12.88 3.36 8.78
N ARG A 187 -11.83 4.08 9.22
CA ARG A 187 -11.63 5.49 8.92
C ARG A 187 -10.57 5.76 7.85
N HIS A 188 -10.19 4.76 7.05
CA HIS A 188 -9.39 4.97 5.86
C HIS A 188 -10.11 5.91 4.87
N SER A 189 -9.36 6.82 4.24
CA SER A 189 -9.95 7.88 3.42
C SER A 189 -10.69 7.34 2.19
N GLU A 190 -10.25 6.20 1.64
CA GLU A 190 -10.95 5.54 0.53
C GLU A 190 -12.37 5.10 0.93
N ARG A 191 -12.53 4.61 2.16
CA ARG A 191 -13.81 4.13 2.67
C ARG A 191 -14.75 5.29 2.96
N LEU A 192 -14.22 6.41 3.47
CA LEU A 192 -14.98 7.65 3.62
C LEU A 192 -15.45 8.17 2.27
N ALA A 193 -14.58 8.17 1.26
CA ALA A 193 -14.94 8.55 -0.11
C ALA A 193 -16.01 7.62 -0.71
N LEU A 194 -15.93 6.31 -0.46
CA LEU A 194 -16.98 5.36 -0.86
C LEU A 194 -18.30 5.64 -0.11
N GLY A 195 -18.25 5.85 1.21
CA GLY A 195 -19.42 6.16 2.03
C GLY A 195 -20.15 7.41 1.52
N PHE A 196 -19.39 8.46 1.17
CA PHE A 196 -19.95 9.65 0.52
C PHE A 196 -20.54 9.31 -0.84
N GLY A 197 -19.82 8.60 -1.71
CA GLY A 197 -20.31 8.18 -3.03
C GLY A 197 -21.62 7.40 -2.93
N LEU A 198 -21.73 6.44 -2.02
CA LEU A 198 -22.95 5.66 -1.77
C LEU A 198 -24.11 6.50 -1.24
N LEU A 199 -23.82 7.61 -0.56
CA LEU A 199 -24.82 8.51 0.01
C LEU A 199 -25.43 9.44 -1.04
N VAL A 200 -24.61 9.96 -1.96
CA VAL A 200 -25.03 11.06 -2.85
C VAL A 200 -25.26 10.66 -4.30
N THR A 201 -24.85 9.47 -4.72
CA THR A 201 -25.00 9.02 -6.12
C THR A 201 -26.09 7.96 -6.30
N PRO A 202 -26.83 7.98 -7.42
CA PRO A 202 -27.91 7.02 -7.69
C PRO A 202 -27.45 5.55 -7.65
N ASN A 203 -28.36 4.65 -7.30
CA ASN A 203 -28.11 3.21 -7.34
C ASN A 203 -27.73 2.73 -8.74
N GLY A 204 -26.77 1.81 -8.81
CA GLY A 204 -26.20 1.31 -10.07
C GLY A 204 -25.16 2.24 -10.73
N SER A 205 -25.03 3.49 -10.30
CA SER A 205 -24.03 4.41 -10.86
C SER A 205 -22.59 4.00 -10.49
N THR A 206 -21.65 4.28 -11.40
CA THR A 206 -20.21 4.08 -11.15
C THR A 206 -19.68 5.11 -10.16
N ILE A 207 -19.00 4.65 -9.11
CA ILE A 207 -18.30 5.51 -8.16
C ILE A 207 -16.82 5.56 -8.52
N ARG A 208 -16.25 6.78 -8.66
CA ARG A 208 -14.85 7.01 -9.03
C ARG A 208 -14.11 7.68 -7.88
N ILE A 209 -13.09 7.03 -7.34
CA ILE A 209 -12.31 7.52 -6.20
C ILE A 209 -10.85 7.61 -6.64
N THR A 210 -10.16 8.68 -6.26
CA THR A 210 -8.71 8.77 -6.41
C THR A 210 -8.07 8.81 -5.04
N LYS A 211 -6.93 8.12 -4.88
CA LYS A 211 -6.08 8.14 -3.68
C LYS A 211 -4.65 8.51 -4.06
N ASN A 212 -4.01 9.32 -3.23
CA ASN A 212 -2.62 9.75 -3.44
C ASN A 212 -1.57 8.68 -3.09
N LEU A 213 -1.93 7.69 -2.29
CA LEU A 213 -1.09 6.56 -1.90
C LEU A 213 -1.63 5.26 -2.50
N ARG A 214 -0.79 4.23 -2.57
CA ARG A 214 -1.23 2.86 -2.86
C ARG A 214 -2.34 2.45 -1.87
N ILE A 215 -3.39 1.77 -2.36
CA ILE A 215 -4.46 1.23 -1.51
C ILE A 215 -3.87 0.16 -0.56
N CYS A 216 -4.47 -0.12 0.61
CA CYS A 216 -3.99 -1.25 1.43
C CYS A 216 -4.75 -2.54 1.09
N ASP A 217 -4.20 -3.71 1.42
CA ASP A 217 -4.82 -5.01 1.12
C ASP A 217 -6.21 -5.18 1.72
N ASP A 218 -6.40 -4.64 2.92
CA ASP A 218 -7.69 -4.61 3.61
C ASP A 218 -8.72 -3.76 2.85
N CYS A 219 -8.34 -2.54 2.43
CA CYS A 219 -9.21 -1.70 1.58
C CYS A 219 -9.47 -2.37 0.23
N HIS A 220 -8.46 -2.97 -0.42
CA HIS A 220 -8.65 -3.66 -1.69
C HIS A 220 -9.69 -4.80 -1.57
N THR A 221 -9.60 -5.60 -0.50
CA THR A 221 -10.58 -6.65 -0.18
C THR A 221 -11.96 -6.08 0.11
N PHE A 222 -12.02 -5.00 0.89
CA PHE A 222 -13.26 -4.28 1.18
C PHE A 222 -13.95 -3.78 -0.11
N PHE A 223 -13.20 -3.18 -1.05
CA PHE A 223 -13.73 -2.69 -2.32
C PHE A 223 -14.22 -3.80 -3.24
N LYS A 224 -13.56 -4.97 -3.25
CA LYS A 224 -14.07 -6.16 -3.95
C LYS A 224 -15.47 -6.50 -3.45
N ILE A 225 -15.63 -6.74 -2.15
CA ILE A 225 -16.93 -7.14 -1.57
C ILE A 225 -17.95 -6.00 -1.72
N ALA A 226 -17.55 -4.75 -1.53
CA ALA A 226 -18.39 -3.58 -1.74
C ALA A 226 -18.98 -3.52 -3.16
N SER A 227 -18.19 -3.83 -4.20
CA SER A 227 -18.70 -3.84 -5.58
C SER A 227 -19.78 -4.90 -5.81
N LYS A 228 -19.65 -6.06 -5.16
CA LYS A 228 -20.65 -7.15 -5.20
C LYS A 228 -21.93 -6.72 -4.50
N VAL A 229 -21.82 -6.21 -3.28
CA VAL A 229 -22.95 -5.87 -2.41
C VAL A 229 -23.71 -4.64 -2.91
N SER A 230 -23.00 -3.60 -3.33
CA SER A 230 -23.64 -2.39 -3.86
C SER A 230 -24.16 -2.55 -5.28
N GLN A 231 -23.81 -3.65 -5.98
CA GLN A 231 -24.08 -3.86 -7.41
C GLN A 231 -23.64 -2.68 -8.27
N ARG A 232 -22.48 -2.10 -7.95
CA ARG A 232 -21.89 -0.96 -8.66
C ARG A 232 -20.46 -1.29 -9.09
N THR A 233 -20.08 -0.75 -10.25
CA THR A 233 -18.66 -0.64 -10.61
C THR A 233 -18.01 0.43 -9.73
N LEU A 234 -16.94 0.08 -9.04
CA LEU A 234 -16.12 1.01 -8.25
C LEU A 234 -14.77 1.16 -8.95
N VAL A 235 -14.42 2.37 -9.35
CA VAL A 235 -13.12 2.66 -9.96
C VAL A 235 -12.28 3.41 -8.93
N VAL A 236 -11.18 2.80 -8.50
CA VAL A 236 -10.25 3.43 -7.56
C VAL A 236 -8.90 3.62 -8.25
N ARG A 237 -8.51 4.87 -8.47
CA ARG A 237 -7.15 5.21 -8.92
C ARG A 237 -6.28 5.43 -7.70
N ASP A 238 -5.25 4.61 -7.51
CA ASP A 238 -4.26 4.82 -6.48
C ASP A 238 -2.96 5.43 -7.07
N ALA A 239 -1.89 5.49 -6.29
CA ALA A 239 -0.60 6.01 -6.73
C ALA A 239 0.02 5.23 -7.90
N ASN A 240 -0.35 3.96 -8.07
CA ASN A 240 0.31 3.03 -8.99
C ASN A 240 -0.54 2.74 -10.22
N ARG A 241 -1.88 2.63 -10.07
CA ARG A 241 -2.77 2.16 -11.14
C ARG A 241 -4.25 2.46 -10.88
N PHE A 242 -5.07 2.05 -11.84
CA PHE A 242 -6.51 1.96 -11.70
C PHE A 242 -6.93 0.55 -11.28
N HIS A 243 -7.81 0.49 -10.30
CA HIS A 243 -8.49 -0.72 -9.85
C HIS A 243 -9.95 -0.60 -10.26
N HIS A 244 -10.43 -1.54 -11.08
CA HIS A 244 -11.84 -1.64 -11.43
C HIS A 244 -12.43 -2.81 -10.64
N PHE A 245 -13.25 -2.48 -9.65
CA PHE A 245 -13.96 -3.47 -8.83
C PHE A 245 -15.36 -3.66 -9.37
N GLU A 246 -15.68 -4.91 -9.73
CA GLU A 246 -16.99 -5.28 -10.23
C GLU A 246 -17.32 -6.71 -9.81
N ARG A 247 -18.53 -6.92 -9.25
CA ARG A 247 -19.03 -8.24 -8.85
C ARG A 247 -18.07 -9.03 -7.95
N GLY A 248 -17.32 -8.37 -7.09
CA GLY A 248 -16.38 -9.04 -6.17
C GLY A 248 -14.96 -9.22 -6.71
N ILE A 249 -14.69 -8.80 -7.94
CA ILE A 249 -13.41 -9.01 -8.62
C ILE A 249 -12.76 -7.66 -8.90
N CYS A 250 -11.43 -7.59 -8.79
CA CYS A 250 -10.65 -6.43 -9.23
C CYS A 250 -9.93 -6.74 -10.54
N SER A 251 -9.88 -5.77 -11.46
CA SER A 251 -9.13 -5.86 -12.72
C SER A 251 -7.64 -6.13 -12.57
N CYS A 252 -7.06 -5.93 -11.37
CA CYS A 252 -5.64 -6.23 -11.12
C CYS A 252 -5.35 -7.73 -10.92
N GLY A 253 -6.37 -8.58 -10.83
CA GLY A 253 -6.20 -10.02 -10.57
C GLY A 253 -5.53 -10.34 -9.23
N ASP A 254 -5.62 -9.41 -8.26
CA ASP A 254 -4.90 -9.46 -6.98
C ASP A 254 -3.36 -9.35 -7.10
N PHE A 255 -2.83 -8.95 -8.26
CA PHE A 255 -1.42 -8.64 -8.50
C PHE A 255 -1.20 -7.13 -8.68
N TRP A 256 -1.05 -6.39 -7.57
CA TRP A 256 -0.93 -4.93 -7.58
C TRP A 256 0.13 -4.38 -6.62
#